data_AF-A0A3M0D5Q0-F1
#
_entry.id   AF-A0A3M0D5Q0-F1
#
_cell.length_a   1.000
_cell.length_b   1.000
_cell.length_c   1.000
_cell.angle_alpha   90.00
_cell.angle_beta   90.00
_cell.angle_gamma   90.00
#
_symmetry.space_group_name_H-M   'P 1'
#
loop_
_entity.id
_entity.type
_entity.pdbx_description
1 polymer ?
#
loop_
_entity_poly.entity_id
_entity_poly.type
_entity_poly.pdbx_seq_one_letter_code
_entity_poly.pdbx_strand_id
1 'polypeptide(L)' 'MAEQQLDLREIPPPQRHPKIFDAFEELESGEALTLINDHEPKPLYHQMSAEIESFDADGYTVDRVGQNEFIARLPKK' A
#
# COMPACT_ATOMS: atom_id res chain seq x y z
N MET A 1 13.86 -8.10 7.78
CA MET A 1 13.02 -7.32 6.86
C MET A 1 11.70 -7.20 7.56
N ALA A 2 11.44 -6.06 8.22
CA ALA A 2 10.16 -5.87 8.85
C ALA A 2 9.14 -5.60 7.73
N GLU A 3 8.04 -6.31 7.78
CA GLU A 3 6.92 -6.13 6.87
C GLU A 3 5.83 -5.45 7.67
N GLN A 4 5.62 -4.15 7.41
CA GLN A 4 4.54 -3.40 8.05
C GLN A 4 3.23 -3.77 7.34
N GLN A 5 2.20 -4.13 8.09
CA GLN A 5 0.91 -4.51 7.54
C GLN A 5 -0.19 -3.57 8.03
N LEU A 6 -1.02 -3.10 7.10
CA LEU A 6 -2.14 -2.21 7.37
C LEU A 6 -3.43 -2.76 6.76
N ASP A 7 -4.40 -3.08 7.61
CA ASP A 7 -5.74 -3.46 7.17
C ASP A 7 -6.61 -2.19 7.01
N LEU A 8 -7.12 -1.98 5.80
CA LEU A 8 -7.87 -0.80 5.41
C LEU A 8 -9.38 -1.06 5.33
N ARG A 9 -9.82 -2.31 5.47
CA ARG A 9 -11.23 -2.71 5.26
C ARG A 9 -12.17 -2.04 6.25
N GLU A 10 -11.70 -1.80 7.47
CA GLU A 10 -12.45 -1.11 8.53
C GLU A 10 -12.20 0.41 8.56
N ILE A 11 -11.29 0.91 7.72
CA ILE A 11 -10.94 2.33 7.67
C ILE A 11 -11.83 3.04 6.65
N PRO A 12 -12.47 4.17 7.01
CA PRO A 12 -13.25 4.95 6.06
C PRO A 12 -12.41 5.37 4.85
N PRO A 13 -12.92 5.29 3.60
CA PRO A 13 -12.19 5.65 2.39
C PRO A 13 -11.39 6.96 2.45
N PRO A 14 -11.93 8.09 2.96
CA PRO A 14 -11.17 9.35 3.00
C PRO A 14 -9.98 9.34 3.97
N GLN A 15 -9.93 8.39 4.91
CA GLN A 15 -8.85 8.27 5.90
C GLN A 15 -7.76 7.28 5.48
N ARG A 16 -7.97 6.50 4.41
CA ARG A 16 -7.03 5.46 3.99
C ARG A 16 -5.72 6.05 3.46
N HIS A 17 -5.80 6.94 2.47
CA HIS A 17 -4.61 7.46 1.81
C HIS A 17 -3.66 8.18 2.77
N PRO A 18 -4.11 9.10 3.65
CA PRO A 18 -3.23 9.73 4.64
C PRO A 18 -2.51 8.67 5.50
N LYS A 19 -3.25 7.68 6.01
CA LYS A 19 -2.68 6.64 6.86
C LYS A 19 -1.69 5.73 6.12
N ILE A 20 -1.93 5.45 4.84
CA ILE A 20 -1.00 4.70 3.98
C ILE A 20 0.29 5.48 3.78
N PHE A 21 0.19 6.79 3.49
CA PHE A 21 1.36 7.63 3.28
C PHE A 21 2.19 7.76 4.56
N ASP A 22 1.55 8.06 5.70
CA ASP A 22 2.22 8.10 7.00
C ASP A 22 2.98 6.79 7.26
N ALA A 23 2.28 5.65 7.10
CA ALA A 23 2.88 4.33 7.29
C ALA A 23 4.01 4.01 6.30
N PHE A 24 3.96 4.54 5.08
CA PHE A 24 4.99 4.34 4.06
C PHE A 24 6.21 5.25 4.29
N GLU A 25 6.00 6.47 4.78
CA GLU A 25 7.06 7.40 5.15
C GLU A 25 7.93 6.84 6.28
N GLU A 26 7.32 6.15 7.25
CA GLU A 26 8.01 5.51 8.38
C GLU A 26 8.91 4.32 7.98
N LEU A 27 8.73 3.75 6.80
CA LEU A 27 9.55 2.62 6.32
C LEU A 27 10.99 3.01 6.02
N GLU A 28 11.94 2.11 6.27
CA GLU A 28 13.30 2.23 5.76
C GLU A 28 13.40 1.81 4.28
N SER A 29 14.44 2.26 3.58
CA SER A 29 14.76 1.78 2.22
C SER A 29 14.99 0.28 2.23
N GLY A 30 14.38 -0.44 1.28
CA GLY A 30 14.37 -1.89 1.20
C GLY A 30 13.25 -2.59 1.98
N GLU A 31 12.42 -1.84 2.71
CA GLU A 31 11.23 -2.38 3.37
C GLU A 31 9.98 -2.28 2.50
N ALA A 32 8.87 -2.86 2.96
CA ALA A 32 7.60 -2.82 2.23
C ALA A 32 6.39 -2.72 3.17
N LEU A 33 5.39 -1.97 2.71
CA LEU A 33 4.08 -1.87 3.34
C LEU A 33 3.12 -2.84 2.66
N THR A 34 2.47 -3.70 3.43
CA THR A 34 1.44 -4.62 2.96
C THR A 34 0.06 -4.08 3.33
N LEU A 35 -0.80 -3.86 2.34
CA LEU A 35 -2.14 -3.33 2.52
C LEU A 35 -3.17 -4.42 2.29
N ILE A 36 -4.15 -4.54 3.18
CA ILE A 36 -5.35 -5.36 2.95
C ILE A 36 -6.51 -4.41 2.60
N ASN A 37 -7.03 -4.55 1.39
CA ASN A 37 -8.12 -3.72 0.86
C ASN A 37 -9.36 -4.57 0.53
N ASP A 38 -10.53 -3.94 0.65
CA ASP A 38 -11.81 -4.52 0.21
C ASP A 38 -12.04 -4.44 -1.31
N HIS A 39 -11.19 -3.71 -2.03
CA HIS A 39 -11.24 -3.51 -3.48
C HIS A 39 -9.83 -3.38 -4.06
N GLU A 40 -9.73 -3.39 -5.39
CA GLU A 40 -8.44 -3.28 -6.08
C GLU A 40 -7.84 -1.86 -5.92
N PRO A 41 -6.61 -1.71 -5.41
CA PRO A 41 -6.02 -0.40 -5.07
C PRO A 41 -5.41 0.34 -6.28
N LYS A 42 -6.05 0.29 -7.45
CA LYS A 42 -5.59 1.00 -8.67
C LYS A 42 -5.38 2.51 -8.47
N PRO A 43 -6.34 3.25 -7.87
CA PRO A 43 -6.15 4.70 -7.67
C PRO A 43 -4.97 5.01 -6.77
N LEU A 44 -4.78 4.20 -5.73
CA LEU A 44 -3.66 4.33 -4.80
C LEU A 44 -2.32 4.10 -5.50
N TYR A 45 -2.20 3.06 -6.34
CA TYR A 45 -0.99 2.81 -7.12
C TYR A 45 -0.58 4.03 -7.96
N HIS A 46 -1.54 4.61 -8.69
CA HIS A 46 -1.27 5.78 -9.52
C HIS A 46 -0.82 6.98 -8.68
N GLN A 47 -1.43 7.18 -7.51
CA GLN A 47 -1.07 8.27 -6.61
C GLN A 47 0.33 8.06 -6.01
N MET A 48 0.64 6.87 -5.50
CA MET A 48 1.97 6.50 -5.00
C MET A 48 3.04 6.71 -6.08
N SER A 49 2.80 6.20 -7.30
CA SER A 49 3.76 6.33 -8.41
C SER A 49 3.95 7.76 -8.90
N ALA A 50 2.99 8.66 -8.67
CA ALA A 50 3.07 10.04 -9.10
C ALA A 50 3.67 10.97 -8.03
N GLU A 51 3.39 10.70 -6.74
CA GLU A 51 3.74 11.62 -5.65
C GLU A 51 4.93 11.14 -4.80
N ILE A 52 5.26 9.84 -4.83
CA ILE A 52 6.26 9.26 -3.91
C ILE A 52 7.46 8.72 -4.70
N GLU A 53 8.56 9.48 -4.71
CA GLU A 53 9.78 9.10 -5.44
C GLU A 53 10.45 7.82 -4.90
N SER A 54 10.32 7.57 -3.60
CA SER A 54 10.86 6.36 -2.95
C SER A 54 9.99 5.12 -3.14
N PHE A 55 8.83 5.22 -3.80
CA PHE A 55 7.98 4.07 -4.08
C PHE A 55 8.56 3.22 -5.21
N ASP A 56 8.74 1.93 -4.94
CA ASP A 56 9.14 0.96 -5.94
C ASP A 56 7.94 0.44 -6.74
N ALA A 57 7.61 1.17 -7.81
CA ALA A 57 6.56 0.75 -8.75
C ALA A 57 6.89 -0.57 -9.47
N ASP A 58 8.16 -0.91 -9.69
CA ASP A 58 8.56 -2.17 -10.34
C ASP A 58 8.38 -3.38 -9.41
N GLY A 59 8.59 -3.18 -8.11
CA GLY A 59 8.38 -4.20 -7.07
C GLY A 59 6.95 -4.27 -6.53
N TYR A 60 6.05 -3.39 -6.96
CA TYR A 60 4.66 -3.36 -6.53
C TYR A 60 3.90 -4.61 -6.99
N THR A 61 3.14 -5.21 -6.09
CA THR A 61 2.32 -6.40 -6.37
C THR A 61 0.93 -6.28 -5.77
N VAL A 62 -0.05 -6.91 -6.42
CA VAL A 62 -1.43 -7.01 -5.92
C VAL A 62 -1.94 -8.43 -6.13
N ASP A 63 -2.32 -9.07 -5.04
CA ASP A 63 -2.92 -10.39 -5.01
C ASP A 63 -4.38 -10.29 -4.61
N ARG A 64 -5.28 -10.82 -5.44
CA ARG A 64 -6.69 -11.00 -5.08
C ARG A 64 -6.86 -12.34 -4.39
N VAL A 65 -7.05 -12.33 -3.08
CA VAL A 65 -7.17 -13.54 -2.25
C VAL A 65 -8.61 -13.90 -1.92
N GLY A 66 -9.56 -12.98 -2.15
CA GLY A 66 -11.00 -13.22 -1.94
C GLY A 66 -11.89 -12.41 -2.89
N GLN A 67 -13.21 -12.50 -2.68
CA GLN A 67 -14.16 -11.73 -3.51
C GLN A 67 -13.95 -10.22 -3.36
N ASN A 68 -13.76 -9.77 -2.11
CA ASN A 68 -13.51 -8.39 -1.70
C ASN A 68 -12.28 -8.34 -0.79
N GLU A 69 -11.21 -9.05 -1.14
CA GLU A 69 -9.98 -9.04 -0.37
C GLU A 69 -8.79 -9.01 -1.33
N PHE A 70 -8.04 -7.91 -1.26
CA PHE A 70 -6.89 -7.61 -2.09
C PHE A 70 -5.71 -7.27 -1.18
N ILE A 71 -4.60 -7.98 -1.38
CA ILE A 71 -3.35 -7.74 -0.67
C ILE A 71 -2.43 -7.01 -1.64
N ALA A 72 -2.05 -5.78 -1.32
CA ALA A 72 -1.09 -5.01 -2.11
C ALA A 72 0.20 -4.81 -1.34
N ARG A 73 1.34 -5.08 -1.99
CA ARG A 73 2.66 -4.84 -1.44
C ARG A 73 3.27 -3.60 -2.09
N LEU A 74 3.64 -2.64 -1.27
CA LEU A 74 4.23 -1.37 -1.66
C LEU A 74 5.68 -1.32 -1.14
N PRO A 75 6.69 -1.65 -1.96
CA PRO A 75 8.09 -1.59 -1.56
C PRO A 75 8.63 -0.16 -1.60
N LYS A 76 9.63 0.11 -0.77
CA LYS A 76 10.37 1.38 -0.72
C LYS A 76 11.81 1.19 -1.22
N LYS A 77 12.24 2.02 -2.17
CA LYS A 77 13.60 2.07 -2.72
C LYS A 77 14.57 2.76 -1.77
#